data_AF-A0A401IDX4-F1
#
_entry.id   AF-A0A401IDX4-F1
#
_cell.length_a   1.000
_cell.length_b   1.000
_cell.length_c   1.000
_cell.angle_alpha   90.00
_cell.angle_beta   90.00
_cell.angle_gamma   90.00
#
_symmetry.space_group_name_H-M   'P 1'
#
loop_
_entity.id
_entity.type
_entity.pdbx_description
1 polymer ?
#
loop_
_entity_poly.entity_id
_entity_poly.type
_entity_poly.pdbx_seq_one_letter_code
_entity_poly.pdbx_strand_id
1 'polypeptide(L)' 'MLTTVIGYYSIIALVVFLAWFKAFWNDSTTSKTDLSSWMVLIIGASLWVIVVPFANLELVTKVSTTDTY' A
#
# COMPACT_ATOMS: atom_id res chain seq x y z
N MET A 1 -25.95 -2.43 -9.27
CA MET A 1 -25.42 -3.10 -8.07
C MET A 1 -23.97 -3.53 -8.30
N LEU A 2 -23.70 -4.57 -9.10
CA LEU A 2 -22.31 -5.05 -9.33
C LEU A 2 -21.37 -3.99 -9.93
N THR A 3 -21.79 -3.30 -11.00
CA THR A 3 -20.99 -2.23 -11.64
C THR A 3 -20.65 -1.09 -10.68
N THR A 4 -21.59 -0.74 -9.80
CA THR A 4 -21.40 0.29 -8.77
C THR A 4 -20.35 -0.15 -7.74
N VAL A 5 -20.42 -1.39 -7.28
CA VAL A 5 -19.44 -1.97 -6.33
C VAL A 5 -18.05 -2.03 -6.96
N ILE A 6 -17.94 -2.48 -8.22
CA ILE A 6 -16.68 -2.50 -8.96
C ILE A 6 -16.13 -1.08 -9.14
N GLY A 7 -16.99 -0.11 -9.44
CA GLY A 7 -16.60 1.29 -9.57
C GLY A 7 -15.96 1.83 -8.28
N TYR A 8 -16.63 1.67 -7.14
CA TYR A 8 -16.07 2.09 -5.84
C TYR A 8 -14.79 1.35 -5.49
N TYR A 9 -14.74 0.03 -5.71
CA TYR A 9 -13.53 -0.76 -5.45
C TYR A 9 -12.33 -0.23 -6.25
N SER A 10 -12.52 0.01 -7.55
CA SER A 10 -11.48 0.51 -8.44
C SER A 10 -11.04 1.93 -8.10
N ILE A 11 -11.96 2.81 -7.70
CA ILE A 11 -11.63 4.18 -7.26
C ILE A 11 -10.75 4.14 -6.01
N ILE A 12 -11.12 3.33 -5.01
CA ILE A 12 -10.33 3.22 -3.78
C ILE A 12 -8.96 2.60 -4.07
N ALA A 13 -8.91 1.53 -4.87
CA ALA A 13 -7.65 0.92 -5.29
C ALA A 13 -6.73 1.94 -6.00
N LEU A 14 -7.28 2.80 -6.85
CA LEU A 14 -6.53 3.87 -7.53
C LEU A 14 -6.00 4.90 -6.53
N VAL A 15 -6.81 5.32 -5.55
CA VAL A 15 -6.37 6.26 -4.50
C VAL A 15 -5.23 5.68 -3.68
N VAL A 16 -5.33 4.41 -3.26
CA VAL A 16 -4.28 3.70 -2.52
C VAL A 16 -3.01 3.59 -3.37
N PHE A 17 -3.15 3.20 -4.64
CA PHE A 17 -2.04 3.13 -5.58
C PHE A 17 -1.32 4.48 -5.70
N LEU A 18 -2.06 5.58 -5.89
CA LEU A 18 -1.46 6.92 -6.03
C LEU A 18 -0.76 7.37 -4.74
N ALA A 19 -1.35 7.12 -3.57
CA ALA A 19 -0.74 7.45 -2.28
C ALA A 19 0.59 6.70 -2.08
N TRP A 20 0.61 5.40 -2.38
CA TRP A 20 1.80 4.58 -2.25
C TRP A 20 2.82 4.85 -3.35
N PHE A 21 2.37 5.12 -4.58
CA PHE A 21 3.24 5.51 -5.69
C PHE A 21 3.99 6.80 -5.34
N LYS A 22 3.29 7.79 -4.77
CA LYS A 22 3.92 9.03 -4.30
C LYS A 22 4.96 8.75 -3.21
N ALA A 23 4.65 7.88 -2.24
CA ALA A 23 5.59 7.49 -1.19
C ALA A 23 6.83 6.77 -1.77
N PHE A 24 6.62 5.79 -2.65
CA PHE A 24 7.67 5.05 -3.35
C PHE A 24 8.54 5.97 -4.23
N TRP A 25 7.93 6.95 -4.90
CA TRP A 25 8.65 7.88 -5.74
C TRP A 25 9.56 8.81 -4.92
N ASN A 26 9.04 9.28 -3.78
CA ASN A 26 9.76 10.17 -2.86
C ASN A 26 10.83 9.43 -2.04
N ASP A 27 10.73 8.11 -1.91
CA ASP A 27 11.76 7.29 -1.30
C ASP A 27 13.00 7.22 -2.22
N SER A 28 14.12 7.74 -1.73
CA SER A 28 15.43 7.70 -2.39
C SER A 28 16.23 6.45 -2.03
N THR A 29 15.79 5.67 -1.03
CA THR A 29 16.50 4.48 -0.54
C THR A 29 16.11 3.21 -1.29
N THR A 30 14.90 3.16 -1.86
CA THR A 30 14.45 2.02 -2.67
C THR A 30 14.80 2.21 -4.14
N SER A 31 15.44 1.19 -4.73
CA SER A 31 15.78 1.14 -6.16
C SER A 31 14.51 1.16 -7.03
N LYS A 32 14.38 2.20 -7.85
CA LYS A 32 13.27 2.37 -8.80
C LYS A 32 13.37 1.46 -10.02
N THR A 33 14.53 0.83 -10.22
CA THR A 33 14.81 -0.10 -11.33
C THR A 33 14.41 -1.53 -11.02
N ASP A 34 14.08 -1.84 -9.77
CA ASP A 34 13.76 -3.21 -9.37
C ASP A 34 12.30 -3.53 -9.69
N LEU A 35 12.08 -4.48 -10.60
CA LEU A 35 10.74 -4.97 -10.99
C LEU A 35 9.90 -5.44 -9.80
N SER A 36 10.56 -5.98 -8.76
CA SER A 36 9.89 -6.43 -7.53
C SER A 36 9.15 -5.29 -6.82
N SER A 37 9.75 -4.10 -6.73
CA SER A 37 9.16 -2.94 -6.07
C SER A 37 7.89 -2.45 -6.78
N TRP A 38 7.88 -2.51 -8.11
CA TRP A 38 6.71 -2.18 -8.92
C TRP A 38 5.61 -3.23 -8.79
N MET A 39 5.97 -4.52 -8.74
CA MET A 39 5.00 -5.60 -8.51
C MET A 39 4.32 -5.46 -7.15
N VAL A 40 5.07 -5.18 -6.09
CA VAL A 40 4.52 -4.95 -4.74
C VAL A 40 3.58 -3.76 -4.73
N LEU A 41 3.90 -2.69 -5.45
CA LEU A 41 3.05 -1.50 -5.54
C LEU A 41 1.70 -1.81 -6.21
N ILE A 42 1.73 -2.52 -7.34
CA ILE A 42 0.52 -2.85 -8.11
C ILE A 42 -0.33 -3.88 -7.36
N ILE A 43 0.29 -4.97 -6.88
CA ILE A 43 -0.42 -6.06 -6.19
C ILE A 43 -0.96 -5.55 -4.84
N GLY A 44 -0.16 -4.78 -4.11
CA GLY A 44 -0.53 -4.21 -2.82
C GLY A 44 -1.73 -3.27 -2.90
N ALA A 45 -1.76 -2.39 -3.90
CA ALA A 45 -2.91 -1.51 -4.12
C ALA A 45 -4.13 -2.26 -4.67
N SER A 46 -3.93 -3.30 -5.49
CA SER A 46 -5.03 -4.14 -6.01
C SER A 46 -5.74 -4.92 -4.90
N LEU A 47 -5.00 -5.32 -3.87
CA LEU A 47 -5.49 -6.07 -2.70
C LEU A 47 -5.66 -5.18 -1.46
N TRP A 48 -5.91 -3.88 -1.65
CA TRP A 48 -5.92 -2.86 -0.60
C TRP A 48 -6.77 -3.23 0.63
N VAL A 49 -7.90 -3.92 0.44
CA VAL A 49 -8.81 -4.33 1.52
C VAL A 49 -8.11 -5.19 2.57
N ILE A 50 -7.14 -6.00 2.14
CA ILE A 50 -6.36 -6.87 3.02
C ILE A 50 -5.07 -6.14 3.40
N VAL A 51 -4.33 -5.62 2.43
CA VAL A 51 -2.96 -5.14 2.66
C VAL A 51 -2.93 -3.90 3.55
N VAL A 52 -3.91 -2.99 3.46
CA VAL A 52 -3.93 -1.76 4.28
C VAL A 52 -4.08 -2.07 5.78
N PRO A 53 -5.05 -2.90 6.24
CA PRO A 53 -5.12 -3.32 7.64
C PRO A 53 -3.84 -3.98 8.15
N PHE A 54 -3.27 -4.93 7.39
CA PHE A 54 -2.06 -5.65 7.80
C PHE A 54 -0.84 -4.71 7.89
N ALA A 55 -0.68 -3.81 6.92
CA ALA A 55 0.38 -2.79 6.97
C ALA A 55 0.25 -1.90 8.20
N ASN A 56 -0.98 -1.52 8.57
CA ASN A 56 -1.23 -0.73 9.77
C ASN A 56 -0.92 -1.49 11.07
N LEU A 57 -1.28 -2.78 11.14
CA LEU A 57 -0.92 -3.65 12.28
C LEU A 57 0.60 -3.79 12.43
N GLU A 58 1.31 -3.98 11.31
CA GLU A 58 2.77 -4.08 11.33
C GLU A 58 3.41 -2.77 11.82
N LEU A 59 2.91 -1.62 11.37
CA LEU A 59 3.37 -0.30 11.84
C LEU A 59 3.13 -0.12 13.34
N VAL A 60 1.94 -0.42 13.84
CA VAL A 60 1.61 -0.32 15.27
C VAL A 60 2.50 -1.22 16.12
N THR A 61 2.76 -2.44 15.64
CA THR A 61 3.61 -3.41 16.36
C THR A 61 5.06 -2.94 16.44
N LYS A 62 5.59 -2.36 15.35
CA LYS A 62 6.96 -1.79 15.32
C LYS A 62 7.11 -0.62 16.29
N VAL A 63 6.13 0.29 16.32
CA VAL A 63 6.11 1.42 17.25
C VAL A 63 6.09 0.91 18.69
N SER A 64 5.18 0.00 19.02
CA SER A 64 5.07 -0.56 20.38
C SER A 64 6.35 -1.24 20.87
N THR A 65 7.11 -1.88 19.97
CA THR A 65 8.38 -2.54 20.32
C THR A 65 9.49 -1.51 20.57
N THR A 66 9.42 -0.34 19.95
CA THR A 66 10.43 0.73 20.10
C THR A 66 10.25 1.49 21.42
N ASP A 67 9.01 1.66 21.88
CA ASP A 67 8.68 2.34 23.15
C ASP A 67 9.02 1.53 24.41
N THR A 68 9.42 0.25 24.26
CA THR A 68 9.73 -0.66 25.37
C THR A 68 11.22 -0.76 25.71
N TYR A 69 12.10 0.03 25.08
CA TYR A 69 13.54 0.07 25.33
C TYR A 69 14.04 1.45 25.73
#